data_AF-A0A7W0GG58-F1
#
_entry.id   AF-A0A7W0GG58-F1
#
_cell.length_a   1.000
_cell.length_b   1.000
_cell.length_c   1.000
_cell.angle_alpha   90.00
_cell.angle_beta   90.00
_cell.angle_gamma   90.00
#
_symmetry.space_group_name_H-M   'P 1'
#
loop_
_entity.id
_entity.type
_entity.pdbx_description
1 polymer ?
#
loop_
_entity_poly.entity_id
_entity_poly.type
_entity_poly.pdbx_seq_one_letter_code
_entity_poly.pdbx_strand_id
1 'polypeptide(L)' 'MIVTDQAGRGDRILFLGDDQSGRALEVMGVELADGTLYVIHVMDLRAKYRAAYEEGRP' A
#
# COMPACT_ATOMS: atom_id res chain seq x y z
N MET A 1 2.81 5.85 5.03
CA MET A 1 3.60 4.91 5.85
C MET A 1 3.98 3.72 4.98
N ILE A 2 5.25 3.36 4.90
CA ILE A 2 5.73 2.18 4.16
C ILE A 2 5.83 1.02 5.15
N VAL A 3 5.13 -0.09 4.90
CA VAL A 3 5.23 -1.32 5.72
C VAL A 3 5.89 -2.39 4.85
N THR A 4 7.02 -2.94 5.30
CA THR A 4 7.74 -4.05 4.65
C THR A 4 7.47 -5.37 5.37
N ASP A 5 7.16 -6.43 4.63
CA ASP A 5 6.94 -7.79 5.16
C ASP A 5 8.19 -8.65 4.95
N GLN A 6 8.69 -9.29 6.01
CA GLN A 6 9.94 -10.06 6.03
C GLN A 6 9.75 -11.57 5.73
N ALA A 7 8.57 -12.00 5.29
CA ALA A 7 8.31 -13.41 4.98
C ALA A 7 8.58 -13.78 3.51
N GLY A 8 9.84 -13.90 3.11
CA GLY A 8 10.29 -14.72 1.94
C GLY A 8 9.72 -14.40 0.54
N ARG A 9 8.99 -13.30 0.36
CA ARG A 9 8.45 -12.80 -0.92
C ARG A 9 8.98 -11.39 -1.10
N GLY A 10 9.93 -11.20 -2.03
CA GLY A 10 10.66 -9.95 -2.23
C GLY A 10 9.81 -8.67 -2.13
N ASP A 11 10.32 -7.72 -1.36
CA ASP A 11 10.09 -6.27 -1.33
C ASP A 11 8.72 -5.79 -1.81
N ARG A 12 7.65 -6.27 -1.17
CA ARG A 12 6.31 -5.72 -1.36
C ARG A 12 6.15 -4.47 -0.51
N ILE A 13 5.65 -3.41 -1.14
CA ILE A 13 5.35 -2.14 -0.51
C ILE A 13 3.84 -1.95 -0.48
N LEU A 14 3.31 -1.65 0.69
CA LEU A 14 1.91 -1.31 0.91
C LEU A 14 1.72 0.20 0.93
N PHE A 15 0.86 0.72 0.06
CA PHE A 15 0.39 2.10 0.06
C PHE A 15 -1.07 2.14 0.50
N LEU A 16 -1.37 3.05 1.41
CA LEU A 16 -2.71 3.32 1.93
C LEU A 16 -3.04 4.77 1.62
N GLY A 17 -4.22 5.03 1.07
CA GLY A 17 -4.61 6.39 0.72
C GLY A 17 -5.95 6.46 0.02
N ASP A 18 -6.38 7.68 -0.27
CA ASP A 18 -7.61 7.94 -1.01
C ASP A 18 -7.33 7.99 -2.52
N ASP A 19 -8.26 7.46 -3.31
CA ASP A 19 -8.31 7.78 -4.73
C ASP A 19 -8.94 9.17 -4.97
N GLN A 20 -8.97 9.58 -6.23
CA GLN A 20 -9.53 10.88 -6.66
C GLN A 20 -11.00 11.11 -6.27
N SER A 21 -11.73 10.07 -5.86
CA SER A 21 -13.12 10.15 -5.38
C SER A 21 -13.25 10.16 -3.86
N GLY A 22 -12.14 10.07 -3.11
CA GLY A 22 -12.14 9.95 -1.66
C GLY A 22 -12.35 8.52 -1.16
N ARG A 23 -12.29 7.51 -2.05
CA ARG A 23 -12.41 6.12 -1.64
C ARG A 23 -11.07 5.64 -1.09
N ALA A 24 -11.10 5.12 0.13
CA ALA A 24 -9.92 4.58 0.80
C ALA A 24 -9.48 3.25 0.15
N LEU A 25 -8.23 3.19 -0.30
CA LEU A 25 -7.65 2.05 -1.00
C LEU A 25 -6.44 1.46 -0.24
N GLU A 26 -6.24 0.17 -0.47
CA GLU A 26 -5.01 -0.56 -0.21
C GLU A 26 -4.36 -0.92 -1.56
N VAL A 27 -3.12 -0.47 -1.78
CA VAL A 27 -2.36 -0.72 -3.01
C VAL A 27 -1.06 -1.44 -2.67
N MET A 28 -0.77 -2.56 -3.34
CA MET A 28 0.48 -3.28 -3.20
C MET A 28 1.33 -3.14 -4.46
N GLY A 29 2.56 -2.70 -4.27
CA GLY A 29 3.57 -2.62 -5.32
C GLY A 29 4.79 -3.47 -5.00
N VAL A 30 5.61 -3.67 -6.02
CA VAL A 30 7.00 -4.12 -5.91
C VAL A 30 7.89 -3.09 -6.59
N GLU A 31 9.06 -2.83 -6.01
CA GLU A 31 10.07 -1.99 -6.65
C GLU A 31 10.85 -2.82 -7.68
N LEU A 32 10.97 -2.29 -8.90
CA LEU A 32 11.77 -2.90 -9.97
C LEU A 32 13.23 -2.45 -9.85
N ALA A 33 14.12 -3.13 -10.59
CA ALA A 33 15.57 -2.86 -10.53
C ALA A 33 15.95 -1.41 -10.95
N ASP A 34 15.07 -0.73 -11.70
CA ASP A 34 15.23 0.67 -12.12
C ASP A 34 14.62 1.67 -11.13
N GLY A 35 14.13 1.21 -9.97
CA GLY A 35 13.47 2.03 -8.95
C GLY A 35 12.02 2.37 -9.28
N THR A 36 11.45 1.85 -10.38
CA THR A 36 10.02 2.03 -10.68
C THR A 36 9.15 1.13 -9.82
N LEU A 37 7.92 1.56 -9.54
CA LEU A 37 6.94 0.78 -8.81
C LEU A 37 6.01 0.03 -9.76
N TYR A 38 6.00 -1.29 -9.67
CA TYR A 38 5.03 -2.13 -10.37
C TYR A 38 3.89 -2.51 -9.43
N VAL A 39 2.69 -2.00 -9.72
CA VAL A 39 1.49 -2.28 -8.92
C VAL A 39 0.97 -3.67 -9.26
N ILE A 40 0.88 -4.53 -8.24
CA ILE A 40 0.41 -5.91 -8.37
C ILE A 40 -0.98 -6.12 -7.78
N HIS A 41 -1.48 -5.16 -6.99
CA HIS A 41 -2.77 -5.27 -6.31
C HIS A 41 -3.35 -3.91 -5.95
N VAL A 42 -4.65 -3.72 -6.20
CA VAL A 42 -5.44 -2.55 -5.77
C VAL A 42 -6.80 -3.03 -5.31
N MET A 43 -7.22 -2.64 -4.11
CA MET A 43 -8.54 -2.95 -3.58
C MET A 43 -9.03 -1.89 -2.59
N ASP A 44 -10.30 -1.99 -2.19
CA ASP A 44 -10.83 -1.21 -1.08
C ASP A 44 -10.03 -1.48 0.21
N LEU A 45 -9.82 -0.44 1.01
CA LEU A 45 -9.07 -0.51 2.26
C LEU A 45 -9.66 -1.58 3.20
N ARG A 46 -8.86 -2.60 3.50
CA ARG A 46 -9.25 -3.66 4.43
C ARG A 46 -9.22 -3.16 5.87
N ALA A 47 -10.15 -3.65 6.68
CA ALA A 47 -10.29 -3.27 8.09
C ALA A 47 -8.98 -3.36 8.90
N LYS A 48 -8.14 -4.35 8.62
CA LYS A 48 -6.84 -4.54 9.31
C LYS A 48 -5.85 -3.38 9.13
N TYR A 49 -5.98 -2.59 8.06
CA TYR A 49 -5.10 -1.45 7.78
C TYR A 49 -5.75 -0.11 8.09
N ARG A 50 -6.99 -0.10 8.61
CA ARG A 50 -7.71 1.13 8.92
C ARG A 50 -6.94 2.00 9.91
N ALA A 51 -6.42 1.43 10.99
CA ALA A 51 -5.67 2.19 11.99
C ALA A 51 -4.46 2.93 11.37
N ALA A 52 -3.62 2.24 10.60
CA ALA A 52 -2.45 2.83 9.94
C ALA A 52 -2.83 3.86 8.86
N TYR A 53 -3.95 3.66 8.19
CA TYR A 53 -4.51 4.63 7.25
C TYR A 53 -4.96 5.90 7.96
N GLU A 54 -5.72 5.81 9.06
CA GLU A 54 -6.17 6.98 9.83
C GLU A 54 -5.00 7.74 10.47
N GLU A 55 -3.98 7.03 10.97
CA GLU A 55 -2.76 7.64 11.53
C GLU A 55 -1.99 8.47 10.49
N GLY A 56 -2.04 8.06 9.22
CA GLY A 56 -1.39 8.75 8.11
C GLY A 56 -2.18 9.93 7.53
N ARG A 57 -3.42 10.16 7.98
CA ARG A 57 -4.24 11.28 7.52
C ARG A 57 -3.88 12.56 8.31
N PRO A 58 -3.76 13.72 7.63
CA PRO A 58 -3.58 15.01 8.31
C PRO A 58 -4.81 15.45 9.10
#